data_AF-A0A932GMN7-F1
#
_entry.id   AF-A0A932GMN7-F1
#
_cell.length_a   1.000
_cell.length_b   1.000
_cell.length_c   1.000
_cell.angle_alpha   90.00
_cell.angle_beta   90.00
_cell.angle_gamma   90.00
#
_symmetry.space_group_name_H-M   'P 1'
#
loop_
_entity.id
_entity.type
_entity.pdbx_description
1 polymer ?
#
loop_
_entity_poly.entity_id
_entity_poly.type
_entity_poly.pdbx_seq_one_letter_code
_entity_poly.pdbx_strand_id
1 'polypeptide(L)'
;MASNMRKRAQAMEPFPLGVQDQSLGKVREEAEREHILSVLKITEGNRARAARILGISRKTLWKKLKHLGVSWPPALPKGNVQG
;
A
#
# COMPACT_ATOMS: atom_id res chain seq x y z
N MET A 1 -2.77 -9.39 58.61
CA MET A 1 -1.44 -9.29 57.94
C MET A 1 -1.15 -10.67 57.33
N ALA A 2 -0.80 -10.89 56.07
CA ALA A 2 -0.79 -10.12 54.82
C ALA A 2 -0.70 -11.16 53.65
N SER A 3 -0.90 -10.89 52.35
CA SER A 3 -1.10 -9.62 51.62
C SER A 3 -1.91 -9.84 50.31
N ASN A 4 -1.94 -8.82 49.46
CA ASN A 4 -2.63 -8.73 48.15
C ASN A 4 -2.53 -9.93 47.18
N MET A 5 -3.71 -10.41 46.78
CA MET A 5 -4.18 -10.49 45.39
C MET A 5 -3.16 -10.13 44.28
N ARG A 6 -2.73 -11.11 43.46
CA ARG A 6 -2.27 -10.88 42.07
C ARG A 6 -2.76 -11.97 41.12
N LYS A 7 -3.64 -11.57 40.19
CA LYS A 7 -4.02 -12.33 38.99
C LYS A 7 -2.75 -12.79 38.26
N ARG A 8 -2.73 -14.05 37.80
CA ARG A 8 -1.92 -14.50 36.65
C ARG A 8 -2.76 -15.08 35.51
N ALA A 9 -4.03 -14.65 35.44
CA ALA A 9 -4.78 -14.55 34.18
C ALA A 9 -4.46 -13.20 33.49
N GLN A 10 -3.17 -12.90 33.33
CA GLN A 10 -2.66 -11.58 32.90
C GLN A 10 -1.20 -11.74 32.43
N ALA A 11 -0.83 -11.45 31.19
CA ALA A 11 -1.67 -11.14 30.03
C ALA A 11 -1.00 -11.68 28.76
N MET A 12 -1.70 -12.56 28.03
CA MET A 12 -1.70 -12.38 26.58
C MET A 12 -2.60 -11.16 26.37
N GLU A 13 -1.97 -10.00 26.16
CA GLU A 13 -2.64 -8.92 25.43
C GLU A 13 -3.31 -9.56 24.21
N PRO A 14 -4.59 -9.29 23.92
CA PRO A 14 -5.22 -9.82 22.72
C PRO A 14 -4.34 -9.36 21.56
N PHE A 15 -3.63 -10.31 20.93
CA PHE A 15 -2.65 -9.97 19.90
C PHE A 15 -3.39 -9.09 18.92
N PRO A 16 -2.95 -7.83 18.68
CA PRO A 16 -3.65 -6.94 17.79
C PRO A 16 -3.34 -7.43 16.38
N LEU A 17 -4.00 -8.52 16.01
CA LEU A 17 -4.28 -8.92 14.65
C LEU A 17 -5.30 -7.89 14.13
N GLY A 18 -4.86 -6.63 14.05
CA GLY A 18 -5.31 -5.63 13.11
C GLY A 18 -4.91 -6.03 11.69
N VAL A 19 -5.07 -7.32 11.39
CA VAL A 19 -5.26 -7.87 10.07
C VAL A 19 -6.54 -7.22 9.60
N GLN A 20 -6.39 -6.06 8.95
CA GLN A 20 -7.47 -5.44 8.21
C GLN A 20 -8.07 -6.51 7.28
N ASP A 21 -9.38 -6.47 7.05
CA ASP A 21 -10.06 -7.37 6.12
C ASP A 21 -9.67 -7.03 4.67
N GLN A 22 -8.44 -7.43 4.35
CA GLN A 22 -7.77 -7.28 3.08
C GLN A 22 -7.65 -8.67 2.47
N SER A 23 -8.52 -8.95 1.51
CA SER A 23 -8.37 -10.12 0.67
C SER A 23 -7.00 -10.13 -0.01
N LEU A 24 -6.49 -11.31 -0.34
CA LEU A 24 -5.22 -11.48 -1.08
C LEU A 24 -5.20 -10.66 -2.39
N GLY A 25 -6.38 -10.39 -2.97
CA GLY A 25 -6.55 -9.47 -4.11
C GLY A 25 -6.10 -8.04 -3.77
N LYS A 26 -6.64 -7.44 -2.70
CA LYS A 26 -6.27 -6.08 -2.26
C LYS A 26 -4.77 -5.96 -1.94
N VAL A 27 -4.22 -6.94 -1.21
CA VAL A 27 -2.79 -6.93 -0.84
C VAL A 27 -1.90 -6.96 -2.09
N ARG A 28 -2.24 -7.77 -3.10
CA ARG A 28 -1.51 -7.79 -4.38
C ARG A 28 -1.69 -6.49 -5.16
N GLU A 29 -2.89 -5.92 -5.16
CA GLU A 29 -3.16 -4.66 -5.88
C GLU A 29 -2.38 -3.47 -5.29
N GLU A 30 -2.27 -3.35 -3.97
CA GLU A 30 -1.45 -2.28 -3.37
C GLU A 30 0.05 -2.49 -3.63
N ALA A 31 0.56 -3.73 -3.49
CA ALA A 31 1.96 -4.04 -3.82
C ALA A 31 2.29 -3.76 -5.30
N GLU A 32 1.38 -4.07 -6.23
CA GLU A 32 1.52 -3.70 -7.65
C GLU A 32 1.50 -2.17 -7.84
N ARG A 33 0.61 -1.46 -7.14
CA ARG A 33 0.44 -0.01 -7.20
C ARG A 33 1.69 0.72 -6.72
N GLU A 34 2.21 0.37 -5.55
CA GLU A 34 3.45 0.92 -5.00
C GLU A 34 4.63 0.67 -5.93
N HIS A 35 4.79 -0.56 -6.43
CA HIS A 35 5.90 -0.90 -7.30
C HIS A 35 5.85 -0.13 -8.62
N ILE A 36 4.68 -0.05 -9.28
CA ILE A 36 4.47 0.74 -10.50
C ILE A 36 4.77 2.23 -10.25
N LEU A 37 4.31 2.80 -9.14
CA LEU A 37 4.59 4.19 -8.78
C LEU A 37 6.08 4.45 -8.53
N SER A 38 6.79 3.54 -7.86
CA SER A 38 8.23 3.66 -7.63
C SER A 38 9.02 3.70 -8.94
N VAL A 39 8.69 2.83 -9.89
CA VAL A 39 9.35 2.78 -11.21
C VAL A 39 8.97 3.99 -12.05
N LEU A 40 7.72 4.48 -11.99
CA LEU A 40 7.33 5.73 -12.64
C LEU A 40 8.07 6.94 -12.07
N LYS A 41 8.33 6.99 -10.76
CA LYS A 41 9.16 8.03 -10.13
C LYS A 41 10.60 8.00 -10.63
N ILE A 42 11.24 6.83 -10.63
CA ILE A 42 12.63 6.64 -11.11
C ILE A 42 12.77 6.91 -12.62
N THR A 43 11.68 6.79 -13.38
CA THR A 43 11.65 7.06 -14.83
C THR A 43 11.01 8.39 -15.21
N GLU A 44 10.77 9.28 -14.24
CA GLU A 44 10.18 10.61 -14.44
C GLU A 44 8.85 10.59 -15.23
N GLY A 45 8.07 9.52 -15.06
CA GLY A 45 6.81 9.30 -15.78
C GLY A 45 6.95 8.69 -17.17
N ASN A 46 8.15 8.33 -17.62
CA ASN A 46 8.37 7.70 -18.92
C ASN A 46 7.81 6.26 -18.93
N ARG A 47 6.52 6.15 -19.25
CA ARG A 47 5.76 4.87 -19.33
C ARG A 47 6.43 3.81 -20.21
N ALA A 48 7.20 4.22 -21.24
CA ALA A 48 7.92 3.30 -22.11
C ALA A 48 9.21 2.76 -21.49
N ARG A 49 9.88 3.51 -20.60
CA ARG A 49 11.00 3.05 -19.79
C ARG A 49 10.50 2.25 -18.58
N ALA A 50 9.45 2.71 -17.91
CA ALA A 50 8.82 2.01 -16.80
C ALA A 50 8.35 0.60 -17.17
N ALA A 51 7.62 0.46 -18.29
CA ALA A 51 7.14 -0.83 -18.77
C ALA A 51 8.29 -1.83 -19.03
N ARG A 52 9.43 -1.35 -19.57
CA ARG A 52 10.64 -2.17 -19.78
C ARG A 52 11.27 -2.65 -18.47
N ILE A 53 11.39 -1.77 -17.47
CA ILE A 53 11.92 -2.13 -16.15
C ILE A 53 11.00 -3.14 -15.44
N LEU A 54 9.68 -2.95 -15.56
CA LEU A 54 8.65 -3.84 -15.01
C LEU A 54 8.49 -5.16 -15.79
N GLY A 55 9.24 -5.39 -16.87
CA GLY A 55 9.12 -6.60 -17.69
C GLY A 55 7.77 -6.79 -18.42
N ILE A 56 7.01 -5.71 -18.65
CA ILE A 56 5.66 -5.77 -19.23
C ILE A 56 5.49 -4.91 -20.49
N SER A 57 4.45 -5.19 -21.28
CA SER A 57 4.09 -4.32 -22.40
C SER A 57 3.56 -2.95 -21.92
N ARG A 58 3.75 -1.89 -22.71
CA ARG A 58 3.16 -0.56 -22.44
C ARG A 58 1.62 -0.62 -22.30
N LYS A 59 0.96 -1.50 -23.06
CA LYS A 59 -0.49 -1.75 -23.01
C LYS A 59 -0.90 -2.39 -21.67
N THR A 60 -0.08 -3.30 -21.15
CA THR A 60 -0.28 -3.91 -19.82
C THR A 60 -0.12 -2.87 -18.71
N LEU A 61 0.92 -2.04 -18.78
CA LEU A 61 1.13 -0.93 -17.82
C LEU A 61 -0.08 0.02 -17.81
N TRP A 62 -0.57 0.45 -18.97
CA TRP A 62 -1.74 1.33 -19.05
C TRP A 62 -3.01 0.68 -18.48
N LYS A 63 -3.24 -0.62 -18.76
CA LYS A 63 -4.34 -1.38 -18.15
C LYS A 63 -4.23 -1.43 -16.62
N LYS A 64 -3.05 -1.73 -16.08
CA LYS A 64 -2.81 -1.77 -14.61
C LYS A 64 -3.01 -0.39 -13.98
N LEU A 65 -2.48 0.68 -14.57
CA LEU A 65 -2.71 2.05 -14.09
C LEU A 65 -4.20 2.42 -14.05
N LYS A 66 -4.97 2.07 -15.09
CA LYS A 66 -6.42 2.30 -15.11
C LYS A 66 -7.17 1.48 -14.06
N HIS A 67 -6.79 0.20 -13.90
CA HIS A 67 -7.40 -0.71 -12.91
C HIS A 67 -7.16 -0.26 -11.47
N LEU A 68 -5.92 0.14 -11.16
CA LEU A 68 -5.49 0.58 -9.83
C LEU A 68 -5.86 2.05 -9.51
N GLY A 69 -6.57 2.74 -10.41
CA GLY A 69 -6.92 4.16 -10.24
C GLY A 69 -5.72 5.12 -10.19
N VAL A 70 -4.56 4.73 -10.74
CA VAL A 70 -3.30 5.47 -10.63
C VAL A 70 -3.10 6.41 -11.82
N SER A 71 -2.99 7.71 -11.54
CA SER A 71 -2.47 8.72 -12.47
C SER A 71 -0.97 8.98 -12.24
N TRP A 72 -0.28 9.46 -13.29
CA TRP A 72 1.06 10.04 -13.18
C TRP A 72 1.07 11.44 -13.83
N PRO A 73 1.58 12.49 -13.16
CA PRO A 73 2.09 12.50 -11.78
C PRO A 73 1.01 12.06 -10.79
N PRO A 74 1.36 11.37 -9.69
CA PRO A 74 0.39 11.02 -8.67
C PRO A 74 -0.24 12.31 -8.18
N ALA A 75 -1.56 12.32 -8.00
CA ALA A 75 -2.25 13.51 -7.52
C ALA A 75 -1.57 13.98 -6.23
N LEU A 76 -0.95 15.16 -6.28
CA LEU A 76 -0.43 15.80 -5.08
C LEU A 76 -1.58 15.83 -4.07
N PRO A 77 -1.34 15.51 -2.79
CA PRO A 77 -2.38 15.68 -1.79
C PRO A 77 -2.82 17.14 -1.87
N LYS A 78 -4.07 17.37 -2.30
CA LYS A 78 -4.66 18.70 -2.17
C LYS A 78 -4.66 18.96 -0.67
N GLY A 79 -3.76 19.83 -0.23
CA GLY A 79 -3.65 20.17 1.18
C GLY A 79 -5.00 20.69 1.62
N ASN A 80 -5.67 19.94 2.49
CA ASN A 80 -6.71 20.51 3.34
C ASN A 80 -6.00 21.51 4.26
N VAL A 81 -5.84 22.74 3.76
CA VAL A 81 -5.56 23.91 4.58
C VAL A 81 -6.81 24.18 5.41
N GLN A 82 -6.93 23.41 6.48
CA GLN A 82 -7.92 23.61 7.52
C GLN A 82 -7.47 24.82 8.34
N GLY A 83 -7.79 26.01 7.81
CA GLY A 83 -7.84 27.27 8.57
C GLY A 83 -9.25 27.50 9.11
#